data_AF-A0A8X6M300-F1
#
_entry.id   AF-A0A8X6M300-F1
#
_cell.length_a   1.000
_cell.length_b   1.000
_cell.length_c   1.000
_cell.angle_alpha   90.00
_cell.angle_beta   90.00
_cell.angle_gamma   90.00
#
_symmetry.space_group_name_H-M   'P 1'
#
loop_
_entity.id
_entity.type
_entity.pdbx_description
1 polymer ?
#
loop_
_entity_poly.entity_id
_entity_poly.type
_entity_poly.pdbx_seq_one_letter_code
_entity_poly.pdbx_strand_id
1 'polypeptide(L)'
;ESSKIIAHTPTPSRPRQKRLSHSSISEGDESGTESGTSGKSKRSFTPNKRTALTSSKYTTKSKPFSIATLDISPTYLENSPPESVKSELRDYVGDALRQQFCMTFSEIKELVLESHLSSFASRSDFEALLDDALTDYGAQKLKNKWPQNTRPESLYAFTKFGNKLDRYRAALLDLFSTTARTRGNLFVKKVEDELRERVSETDCRQIFEEYCVYKSGFYYLKGTIALDT
;
A
#
# COMPACT_ATOMS: atom_id res chain seq x y z
N GLU A 1 30.81 1.63 70.79
CA GLU A 1 31.77 1.11 69.80
C GLU A 1 31.43 1.72 68.45
N SER A 2 32.32 2.56 67.95
CA SER A 2 32.10 3.42 66.78
C SER A 2 32.44 2.67 65.50
N SER A 3 31.56 2.67 64.51
CA SER A 3 31.91 2.29 63.13
C SER A 3 31.33 3.31 62.16
N LYS A 4 32.20 4.22 61.71
CA LYS A 4 31.97 5.14 60.59
C LYS A 4 32.12 4.35 59.29
N ILE A 5 31.07 4.30 58.48
CA ILE A 5 31.14 3.83 57.09
C ILE A 5 31.45 5.04 56.21
N ILE A 6 32.54 4.92 55.46
CA ILE A 6 33.10 5.95 54.58
C ILE A 6 32.27 6.03 53.29
N ALA A 7 31.81 7.24 52.97
CA ALA A 7 31.18 7.58 51.71
C ALA A 7 32.23 7.74 50.60
N HIS A 8 32.02 7.08 49.45
CA HIS A 8 32.74 7.36 48.21
C HIS A 8 31.74 7.74 47.11
N THR A 9 31.87 8.96 46.62
CA THR A 9 31.29 9.50 45.37
C THR A 9 32.37 10.32 44.68
N PRO A 10 32.23 10.72 43.40
CA PRO A 10 32.33 9.89 42.20
C PRO A 10 33.45 10.41 41.27
N THR A 11 33.99 9.58 40.37
CA THR A 11 34.90 10.04 39.31
C THR A 11 34.16 10.20 37.97
N PRO A 12 34.25 11.37 37.32
CA PRO A 12 33.61 11.60 36.01
C PRO A 12 34.50 11.06 34.87
N SER A 13 33.93 10.22 34.02
CA SER A 13 34.53 9.78 32.76
C SER A 13 34.37 10.85 31.67
N ARG A 14 35.51 11.21 31.08
CA ARG A 14 35.72 12.31 30.13
C ARG A 14 35.18 11.98 28.72
N PRO A 15 34.83 13.00 27.89
CA PRO A 15 34.13 12.80 26.61
C PRO A 15 35.01 12.19 25.52
N ARG A 16 34.46 11.24 24.75
CA ARG A 16 35.11 10.64 23.58
C ARG A 16 34.94 11.56 22.37
N GLN A 17 36.07 12.05 21.85
CA GLN A 17 36.16 12.97 20.73
C GLN A 17 35.68 12.35 19.41
N LYS A 18 35.00 13.20 18.62
CA LYS A 18 34.60 13.00 17.22
C LYS A 18 35.82 12.72 16.35
N ARG A 19 35.75 11.66 15.54
CA ARG A 19 36.61 11.50 14.36
C ARG A 19 35.83 11.91 13.12
N LEU A 20 36.17 13.08 12.60
CA LEU A 20 35.88 13.51 11.24
C LEU A 20 36.79 12.70 10.30
N SER A 21 36.21 12.09 9.28
CA SER A 21 36.94 11.59 8.11
C SER A 21 36.30 12.19 6.87
N HIS A 22 37.00 13.18 6.32
CA HIS A 22 36.83 13.69 4.97
C HIS A 22 37.52 12.74 3.98
N SER A 23 36.85 12.43 2.87
CA SER A 23 37.44 12.09 1.57
C SER A 23 36.31 11.67 0.63
N SER A 24 36.26 11.95 -0.67
CA SER A 24 36.88 12.95 -1.55
C SER A 24 36.00 12.89 -2.80
N ILE A 25 35.78 14.06 -3.39
CA ILE A 25 35.20 14.25 -4.72
C ILE A 25 36.08 13.51 -5.76
N SER A 26 35.42 12.85 -6.71
CA SER A 26 36.01 12.38 -7.96
C SER A 26 35.06 12.77 -9.08
N GLU A 27 35.36 13.90 -9.71
CA GLU A 27 34.84 14.27 -11.02
C GLU A 27 35.48 13.37 -12.07
N GLY A 28 34.70 12.96 -13.06
CA GLY A 28 35.13 12.16 -14.19
C GLY A 28 34.24 12.49 -15.38
N ASP A 29 34.54 13.61 -16.01
CA ASP A 29 34.15 13.92 -17.39
C ASP A 29 34.94 13.00 -18.33
N GLU A 30 34.25 12.30 -19.23
CA GLU A 30 34.80 12.05 -20.55
C GLU A 30 33.69 12.08 -21.61
N SER A 31 33.96 12.92 -22.59
CA SER A 31 33.14 13.36 -23.70
C SER A 31 33.41 12.55 -24.97
N GLY A 32 32.40 12.48 -25.84
CA GLY A 32 32.57 12.26 -27.28
C GLY A 32 32.34 10.81 -27.72
N THR A 33 31.81 10.50 -28.89
CA THR A 33 31.39 11.27 -30.06
C THR A 33 30.48 10.32 -30.89
N GLU A 34 29.43 10.80 -31.55
CA GLU A 34 29.29 10.98 -33.02
C GLU A 34 28.49 9.90 -33.78
N SER A 35 27.73 10.42 -34.78
CA SER A 35 27.30 9.77 -36.04
C SER A 35 26.17 8.73 -35.93
N GLY A 36 24.94 9.02 -36.38
CA GLY A 36 24.54 9.14 -37.79
C GLY A 36 23.67 7.92 -38.14
N THR A 37 22.43 8.07 -38.63
CA THR A 37 22.12 7.92 -40.06
C THR A 37 20.63 8.09 -40.32
N SER A 38 20.34 8.59 -41.52
CA SER A 38 19.03 8.80 -42.12
C SER A 38 18.25 7.52 -42.41
N GLY A 39 16.91 7.60 -42.41
CA GLY A 39 16.04 6.59 -43.00
C GLY A 39 14.70 7.15 -43.48
N LYS A 40 14.70 7.74 -44.68
CA LYS A 40 13.50 8.10 -45.47
C LYS A 40 12.91 6.83 -46.12
N SER A 41 11.60 6.61 -45.96
CA SER A 41 10.72 5.84 -46.88
C SER A 41 9.30 6.38 -46.64
N LYS A 42 8.56 7.10 -47.51
CA LYS A 42 8.27 7.10 -48.95
C LYS A 42 7.53 5.85 -49.48
N ARG A 43 6.25 6.11 -49.79
CA ARG A 43 5.33 5.47 -50.77
C ARG A 43 4.72 4.14 -50.31
N SER A 44 3.45 3.83 -50.56
CA SER A 44 2.71 4.06 -51.80
C SER A 44 1.18 3.99 -51.58
N PHE A 45 0.48 4.87 -52.30
CA PHE A 45 -0.91 4.71 -52.73
C PHE A 45 -0.96 3.69 -53.87
N THR A 46 -2.00 2.86 -53.92
CA THR A 46 -2.75 2.62 -55.17
C THR A 46 -4.24 2.35 -54.89
N PRO A 47 -5.14 2.89 -55.73
CA PRO A 47 -6.59 2.70 -55.67
C PRO A 47 -7.08 1.70 -56.74
N ASN A 48 -8.25 1.09 -56.51
CA ASN A 48 -9.15 0.52 -57.54
C ASN A 48 -10.38 -0.05 -56.81
N LYS A 49 -11.62 0.00 -57.29
CA LYS A 49 -12.17 0.31 -58.61
C LYS A 49 -13.67 0.58 -58.42
N ARG A 50 -14.19 1.62 -59.09
CA ARG A 50 -15.62 1.86 -59.30
C ARG A 50 -16.25 0.68 -60.05
N THR A 51 -17.49 0.32 -59.69
CA THR A 51 -18.47 -0.23 -60.63
C THR A 51 -19.85 0.37 -60.32
N ALA A 52 -20.63 0.48 -61.38
CA ALA A 52 -21.67 1.47 -61.59
C ALA A 52 -23.06 1.06 -61.07
N LEU A 53 -23.85 2.11 -60.81
CA LEU A 53 -25.29 2.27 -60.99
C LEU A 53 -26.03 1.09 -61.65
N THR A 54 -27.06 0.60 -60.96
CA THR A 54 -28.34 0.29 -61.62
C THR A 54 -29.47 0.87 -60.78
N SER A 55 -30.35 1.60 -61.46
CA SER A 55 -31.62 2.11 -60.94
C SER A 55 -32.64 0.99 -60.94
N SER A 56 -33.37 0.81 -59.85
CA SER A 56 -34.70 0.21 -59.93
C SER A 56 -35.61 0.80 -58.87
N LYS A 57 -36.70 1.40 -59.35
CA LYS A 57 -37.83 1.90 -58.57
C LYS A 57 -38.67 0.71 -58.09
N TYR A 58 -39.45 0.97 -57.04
CA TYR A 58 -40.78 0.45 -56.72
C TYR A 58 -40.95 -0.26 -55.37
N THR A 59 -42.02 0.21 -54.71
CA THR A 59 -42.86 -0.43 -53.68
C THR A 59 -42.50 -0.18 -52.21
N THR A 60 -43.17 0.83 -51.69
CA THR A 60 -43.64 0.97 -50.31
C THR A 60 -44.19 -0.35 -49.77
N LYS A 61 -43.45 -0.96 -48.83
CA LYS A 61 -44.02 -1.84 -47.80
C LYS A 61 -43.28 -1.57 -46.49
N SER A 62 -43.99 -0.90 -45.58
CA SER A 62 -43.58 -0.67 -44.20
C SER A 62 -43.29 -2.01 -43.52
N LYS A 63 -42.01 -2.29 -43.27
CA LYS A 63 -41.60 -3.33 -42.34
C LYS A 63 -41.71 -2.75 -40.93
N PRO A 64 -42.39 -3.41 -39.98
CA PRO A 64 -42.34 -2.96 -38.60
C PRO A 64 -40.90 -3.08 -38.12
N PHE A 65 -40.38 -2.01 -37.54
CA PHE A 65 -39.13 -2.04 -36.78
C PHE A 65 -39.34 -3.00 -35.62
N SER A 66 -38.76 -4.20 -35.69
CA SER A 66 -38.59 -5.00 -34.48
C SER A 66 -37.51 -4.29 -33.66
N ILE A 67 -37.92 -3.63 -32.58
CA ILE A 67 -37.00 -3.36 -31.47
C ILE A 67 -36.45 -4.72 -31.09
N ALA A 68 -35.15 -4.93 -31.34
CA ALA A 68 -34.42 -5.99 -30.69
C ALA A 68 -34.41 -5.59 -29.22
N THR A 69 -35.34 -6.15 -28.44
CA THR A 69 -35.21 -6.18 -26.99
C THR A 69 -33.91 -6.94 -26.75
N LEU A 70 -32.84 -6.21 -26.44
CA LEU A 70 -31.69 -6.81 -25.80
C LEU A 70 -32.23 -7.32 -24.46
N ASP A 71 -32.61 -8.59 -24.43
CA ASP A 71 -32.73 -9.35 -23.20
C ASP A 71 -31.32 -9.38 -22.61
N ILE A 72 -30.99 -8.33 -21.86
CA ILE A 72 -29.88 -8.33 -20.92
C ILE A 72 -30.28 -9.38 -19.89
N SER A 73 -29.85 -10.61 -20.16
CA SER A 73 -30.03 -11.73 -19.24
C SER A 73 -29.46 -11.29 -17.89
N PRO A 74 -30.24 -11.35 -16.80
CA PRO A 74 -29.81 -10.88 -15.47
C PRO A 74 -28.82 -11.83 -14.80
N THR A 75 -28.07 -12.62 -15.57
CA THR A 75 -27.17 -13.66 -15.06
C THR A 75 -25.81 -13.13 -14.59
N TYR A 76 -25.53 -11.83 -14.72
CA TYR A 76 -24.24 -11.27 -14.32
C TYR A 76 -24.21 -10.60 -12.93
N LEU A 77 -25.36 -10.48 -12.24
CA LEU A 77 -25.44 -9.82 -10.92
C LEU A 77 -25.58 -10.79 -9.74
N GLU A 78 -25.80 -12.08 -9.97
CA GLU A 78 -26.30 -13.00 -8.93
C GLU A 78 -25.22 -13.50 -7.95
N ASN A 79 -23.94 -13.26 -8.22
CA ASN A 79 -22.84 -13.70 -7.35
C ASN A 79 -22.18 -12.57 -6.54
N SER A 80 -22.54 -11.32 -6.81
CA SER A 80 -22.07 -10.19 -6.01
C SER A 80 -22.85 -10.18 -4.69
N PRO A 81 -22.18 -10.18 -3.53
CA PRO A 81 -22.87 -10.04 -2.25
C PRO A 81 -23.77 -8.81 -2.21
N PRO A 82 -24.89 -8.83 -1.47
CA PRO A 82 -25.68 -7.64 -1.25
C PRO A 82 -24.81 -6.50 -0.68
N GLU A 83 -24.97 -5.28 -1.21
CA GLU A 83 -24.19 -4.11 -0.80
C GLU A 83 -24.30 -3.82 0.71
N SER A 84 -25.44 -4.20 1.31
CA SER A 84 -25.65 -4.12 2.75
C SER A 84 -24.65 -4.99 3.54
N VAL A 85 -24.38 -6.21 3.07
CA VAL A 85 -23.43 -7.13 3.71
C VAL A 85 -22.01 -6.66 3.50
N LYS A 86 -21.68 -6.11 2.32
CA LYS A 86 -20.37 -5.51 2.06
C LYS A 86 -20.12 -4.31 2.98
N SER A 87 -21.13 -3.48 3.21
CA SER A 87 -21.07 -2.36 4.14
C SER A 87 -20.91 -2.81 5.60
N GLU A 88 -21.61 -3.87 6.00
CA GLU A 88 -21.48 -4.44 7.35
C GLU A 88 -20.09 -5.05 7.58
N LEU A 89 -19.56 -5.79 6.60
CA LEU A 89 -18.18 -6.28 6.62
C LEU A 89 -17.18 -5.13 6.71
N ARG A 90 -17.39 -4.08 5.91
CA ARG A 90 -16.58 -2.88 5.91
C ARG A 90 -16.52 -2.27 7.30
N ASP A 91 -17.66 -2.04 7.92
CA ASP A 91 -17.72 -1.34 9.21
C ASP A 91 -17.17 -2.22 10.32
N TYR A 92 -17.50 -3.52 10.33
CA TYR A 92 -16.99 -4.48 11.33
C TYR A 92 -15.46 -4.64 11.28
N VAL A 93 -14.91 -4.95 10.11
CA VAL A 93 -13.45 -5.13 9.97
C VAL A 93 -12.74 -3.77 10.02
N GLY A 94 -13.36 -2.74 9.47
CA GLY A 94 -12.84 -1.38 9.48
C GLY A 94 -12.65 -0.84 10.89
N ASP A 95 -13.65 -1.01 11.77
CA ASP A 95 -13.57 -0.61 13.18
C ASP A 95 -12.46 -1.37 13.92
N ALA A 96 -12.35 -2.68 13.69
CA ALA A 96 -11.28 -3.50 14.26
C ALA A 96 -9.89 -3.02 13.78
N LEU A 97 -9.74 -2.78 12.47
CA LEU A 97 -8.48 -2.34 11.88
C LEU A 97 -8.10 -0.91 12.31
N ARG A 98 -9.09 -0.04 12.55
CA ARG A 98 -8.89 1.30 13.10
C ARG A 98 -8.35 1.26 14.53
N GLN A 99 -8.66 0.21 15.30
CA GLN A 99 -8.13 -0.01 16.65
C GLN A 99 -6.76 -0.72 16.64
N GLN A 100 -6.59 -1.73 15.80
CA GLN A 100 -5.35 -2.54 15.74
C GLN A 100 -4.25 -1.92 14.86
N PHE A 101 -4.61 -0.95 14.01
CA PHE A 101 -3.78 -0.27 13.00
C PHE A 101 -3.31 -1.17 11.85
N CYS A 102 -2.86 -2.39 12.15
CA CYS A 102 -2.43 -3.40 11.18
C CYS A 102 -3.05 -4.76 11.51
N MET A 103 -3.48 -5.50 10.50
CA MET A 103 -3.93 -6.90 10.64
C MET A 103 -3.59 -7.70 9.37
N THR A 104 -3.15 -8.93 9.56
CA THR A 104 -2.96 -9.91 8.49
C THR A 104 -4.30 -10.42 7.98
N PHE A 105 -4.30 -10.97 6.76
CA PHE A 105 -5.50 -11.57 6.20
C PHE A 105 -6.03 -12.74 7.04
N SER A 106 -5.16 -13.58 7.60
CA SER A 106 -5.54 -14.65 8.52
C SER A 106 -6.20 -14.12 9.79
N GLU A 107 -5.66 -13.07 10.43
CA GLU A 107 -6.28 -12.44 11.61
C GLU A 107 -7.67 -11.85 11.28
N ILE A 108 -7.81 -11.19 10.12
CA ILE A 108 -9.11 -10.67 9.67
C ILE A 108 -10.08 -11.82 9.40
N LYS A 109 -9.61 -12.90 8.78
CA LYS A 109 -10.45 -14.06 8.48
C LYS A 109 -10.95 -14.74 9.75
N GLU A 110 -10.09 -14.90 10.75
CA GLU A 110 -10.46 -15.40 12.08
C GLU A 110 -11.49 -14.47 12.75
N LEU A 111 -11.24 -13.16 12.77
CA LEU A 111 -12.17 -12.16 13.31
C LEU A 111 -13.57 -12.25 12.66
N VAL A 112 -13.63 -12.44 11.34
CA VAL A 112 -14.90 -12.56 10.60
C VAL A 112 -15.56 -13.91 10.86
N LEU A 113 -14.80 -15.00 10.98
CA LEU A 113 -15.32 -16.33 11.33
C LEU A 113 -15.96 -16.37 12.72
N GLU A 114 -15.46 -15.57 13.67
CA GLU A 114 -16.01 -15.45 15.02
C GLU A 114 -17.27 -14.55 15.09
N SER A 115 -17.66 -13.94 13.97
CA SER A 115 -18.75 -12.98 13.90
C SER A 115 -20.01 -13.53 13.21
N HIS A 116 -21.06 -12.70 13.14
CA HIS A 116 -22.26 -12.98 12.35
C HIS A 116 -21.97 -13.06 10.83
N LEU A 117 -20.80 -12.60 10.38
CA LEU A 117 -20.36 -12.65 8.98
C LEU A 117 -19.54 -13.92 8.66
N SER A 118 -19.55 -14.93 9.52
CA SER A 118 -18.77 -16.18 9.35
C SER A 118 -18.98 -16.88 8.01
N SER A 119 -20.21 -16.81 7.46
CA SER A 119 -20.54 -17.35 6.13
C SER A 119 -19.71 -16.71 5.00
N PHE A 120 -19.25 -15.48 5.20
CA PHE A 120 -18.51 -14.69 4.23
C PHE A 120 -17.03 -15.08 4.16
N ALA A 121 -16.44 -15.44 5.29
CA ALA A 121 -15.03 -15.83 5.38
C ALA A 121 -14.71 -17.14 4.61
N SER A 122 -15.73 -17.94 4.29
CA SER A 122 -15.58 -19.18 3.52
C SER A 122 -15.64 -18.97 2.00
N ARG A 123 -15.96 -17.76 1.53
CA ARG A 123 -16.05 -17.46 0.09
C ARG A 123 -14.67 -17.43 -0.56
N SER A 124 -14.59 -17.86 -1.80
CA SER A 124 -13.35 -17.82 -2.59
C SER A 124 -12.94 -16.40 -3.00
N ASP A 125 -13.90 -15.47 -3.10
CA ASP A 125 -13.71 -14.05 -3.43
C ASP A 125 -13.60 -13.14 -2.20
N PHE A 126 -13.53 -13.72 -0.99
CA PHE A 126 -13.51 -12.97 0.27
C PHE A 126 -12.41 -11.90 0.32
N GLU A 127 -11.20 -12.23 -0.12
CA GLU A 127 -10.08 -11.30 -0.09
C GLU A 127 -10.31 -10.09 -1.02
N ALA A 128 -10.86 -10.32 -2.21
CA ALA A 128 -11.17 -9.25 -3.16
C ALA A 128 -12.30 -8.34 -2.64
N LEU A 129 -13.31 -8.92 -2.00
CA LEU A 129 -14.39 -8.17 -1.36
C LEU A 129 -13.89 -7.35 -0.18
N LEU A 130 -12.97 -7.91 0.59
CA LEU A 130 -12.31 -7.24 1.70
C LEU A 130 -11.45 -6.06 1.23
N ASP A 131 -10.66 -6.25 0.17
CA ASP A 131 -9.84 -5.20 -0.46
C ASP A 131 -10.73 -4.00 -0.84
N ASP A 132 -11.86 -4.26 -1.50
CA ASP A 132 -12.79 -3.24 -1.96
C ASP A 132 -13.49 -2.53 -0.79
N ALA A 133 -14.01 -3.31 0.18
CA ALA A 133 -14.65 -2.77 1.39
C ALA A 133 -13.68 -1.89 2.21
N LEU A 134 -12.48 -2.36 2.50
CA LEU A 134 -11.51 -1.64 3.33
C LEU A 134 -10.98 -0.38 2.66
N THR A 135 -10.83 -0.39 1.33
CA THR A 135 -10.42 0.79 0.55
C THR A 135 -11.39 1.95 0.77
N ASP A 136 -12.70 1.66 0.74
CA ASP A 136 -13.76 2.65 0.98
C ASP A 136 -13.77 3.17 2.42
N TYR A 137 -13.41 2.32 3.40
CA TYR A 137 -13.34 2.69 4.81
C TYR A 137 -12.10 3.52 5.19
N GLY A 138 -11.08 3.56 4.32
CA GLY A 138 -9.83 4.27 4.59
C GLY A 138 -8.69 3.40 5.13
N ALA A 139 -8.84 2.08 4.99
CA ALA A 139 -7.76 1.13 5.09
C ALA A 139 -7.23 0.72 3.71
N GLN A 140 -6.08 0.07 3.67
CA GLN A 140 -5.50 -0.42 2.42
C GLN A 140 -4.68 -1.68 2.66
N LYS A 141 -4.64 -2.53 1.64
CA LYS A 141 -3.69 -3.63 1.54
C LYS A 141 -2.28 -3.11 1.29
N LEU A 142 -1.34 -3.56 2.09
CA LEU A 142 0.05 -3.14 2.05
C LEU A 142 0.83 -3.94 1.00
N LYS A 143 1.81 -3.26 0.40
CA LYS A 143 2.81 -3.86 -0.49
C LYS A 143 4.15 -4.03 0.24
N ASN A 144 4.11 -4.37 1.53
CA ASN A 144 5.29 -4.40 2.38
C ASN A 144 6.25 -5.53 2.00
N LYS A 145 7.52 -5.38 2.38
CA LYS A 145 8.47 -6.50 2.41
C LYS A 145 8.32 -7.28 3.71
N TRP A 146 8.40 -8.60 3.59
CA TRP A 146 8.33 -9.51 4.73
C TRP A 146 9.74 -9.84 5.24
N PRO A 147 9.95 -9.93 6.57
CA PRO A 147 11.23 -10.34 7.14
C PRO A 147 11.62 -11.77 6.72
N GLN A 148 12.91 -12.07 6.77
CA GLN A 148 13.40 -13.43 6.51
C GLN A 148 12.82 -14.41 7.54
N ASN A 149 12.55 -15.65 7.12
CA ASN A 149 11.98 -16.72 7.95
C ASN A 149 10.55 -16.46 8.46
N THR A 150 9.81 -15.58 7.80
CA THR A 150 8.37 -15.37 8.05
C THR A 150 7.58 -15.82 6.83
N ARG A 151 6.30 -16.15 7.01
CA ARG A 151 5.41 -16.53 5.91
C ARG A 151 4.74 -15.25 5.35
N PRO A 152 5.02 -14.86 4.10
CA PRO A 152 4.36 -13.72 3.50
C PRO A 152 2.86 -13.95 3.33
N GLU A 153 2.08 -12.93 3.66
CA GLU A 153 0.64 -12.89 3.47
C GLU A 153 0.21 -11.44 3.16
N SER A 154 -1.06 -11.27 2.79
CA SER A 154 -1.67 -9.95 2.70
C SER A 154 -1.76 -9.32 4.08
N LEU A 155 -1.24 -8.09 4.20
CA LEU A 155 -1.27 -7.29 5.41
C LEU A 155 -2.08 -6.03 5.10
N TYR A 156 -3.00 -5.68 5.98
CA TYR A 156 -3.85 -4.50 5.86
C TYR A 156 -3.48 -3.50 6.93
N ALA A 157 -3.62 -2.22 6.60
CA ALA A 157 -3.48 -1.17 7.59
C ALA A 157 -4.49 -0.05 7.38
N PHE A 158 -5.00 0.48 8.49
CA PHE A 158 -5.83 1.67 8.47
C PHE A 158 -4.95 2.91 8.33
N THR A 159 -5.29 3.89 7.48
CA THR A 159 -4.41 5.06 7.24
C THR A 159 -5.11 6.41 7.32
N LYS A 160 -6.44 6.45 7.18
CA LYS A 160 -7.20 7.70 7.11
C LYS A 160 -7.94 7.98 8.41
N PHE A 161 -7.25 8.55 9.40
CA PHE A 161 -7.89 8.99 10.65
C PHE A 161 -8.50 10.39 10.56
N GLY A 162 -8.26 11.11 9.46
CA GLY A 162 -8.71 12.49 9.29
C GLY A 162 -7.86 13.49 10.08
N ASN A 163 -6.61 13.15 10.38
CA ASN A 163 -5.70 14.01 11.14
C ASN A 163 -4.37 14.23 10.41
N LYS A 164 -3.56 15.19 10.92
CA LYS A 164 -2.27 15.57 10.31
C LYS A 164 -1.29 14.40 10.15
N LEU A 165 -1.41 13.36 10.99
CA LEU A 165 -0.50 12.23 11.04
C LEU A 165 -0.75 11.23 9.91
N ASP A 166 -1.87 11.32 9.19
CA ASP A 166 -2.17 10.42 8.06
C ASP A 166 -1.09 10.46 6.97
N ARG A 167 -0.50 11.65 6.72
CA ARG A 167 0.63 11.79 5.80
C ARG A 167 1.90 11.08 6.30
N TYR A 168 2.13 11.11 7.60
CA TYR A 168 3.26 10.41 8.23
C TYR A 168 3.06 8.88 8.24
N ARG A 169 1.82 8.41 8.46
CA ARG A 169 1.43 7.00 8.30
C ARG A 169 1.70 6.52 6.89
N ALA A 170 1.27 7.28 5.88
CA ALA A 170 1.52 6.95 4.48
C ALA A 170 3.02 6.84 4.18
N ALA A 171 3.84 7.81 4.63
CA ALA A 171 5.30 7.78 4.46
C ALA A 171 5.97 6.58 5.16
N LEU A 172 5.49 6.19 6.35
CA LEU A 172 5.97 5.01 7.06
C LEU A 172 5.65 3.73 6.26
N LEU A 173 4.40 3.59 5.80
CA LEU A 173 3.97 2.40 5.06
C LEU A 173 4.67 2.28 3.71
N ASP A 174 4.93 3.41 3.04
CA ASP A 174 5.73 3.42 1.81
C ASP A 174 7.18 3.00 2.07
N LEU A 175 7.78 3.42 3.19
CA LEU A 175 9.11 2.95 3.59
C LEU A 175 9.14 1.42 3.68
N PHE A 176 8.12 0.81 4.30
CA PHE A 176 8.02 -0.66 4.40
C PHE A 176 7.72 -1.38 3.07
N SER A 177 7.34 -0.66 2.01
CA SER A 177 7.23 -1.26 0.66
C SER A 177 8.60 -1.65 0.08
N THR A 178 9.67 -1.01 0.57
CA THR A 178 11.04 -1.21 0.09
C THR A 178 11.93 -1.97 1.07
N THR A 179 11.60 -1.97 2.36
CA THR A 179 12.37 -2.68 3.41
C THR A 179 11.45 -3.42 4.37
N ALA A 180 11.88 -4.58 4.88
CA ALA A 180 11.11 -5.34 5.86
C ALA A 180 11.23 -4.78 7.29
N ARG A 181 12.21 -3.91 7.52
CA ARG A 181 12.51 -3.32 8.83
C ARG A 181 13.14 -1.95 8.71
N THR A 182 12.99 -1.10 9.72
CA THR A 182 13.51 0.26 9.69
C THR A 182 14.02 0.74 11.05
N ARG A 183 14.52 1.97 11.09
CA ARG A 183 14.91 2.72 12.30
C ARG A 183 14.29 4.11 12.24
N GLY A 184 14.13 4.74 13.40
CA GLY A 184 13.50 6.06 13.50
C GLY A 184 14.16 7.14 12.62
N ASN A 185 15.49 7.13 12.52
CA ASN A 185 16.22 8.07 11.66
C ASN A 185 15.91 7.92 10.17
N LEU A 186 15.67 6.70 9.69
CA LEU A 186 15.29 6.46 8.29
C LEU A 186 13.88 6.97 8.00
N PHE A 187 12.95 6.80 8.94
CA PHE A 187 11.61 7.32 8.83
C PHE A 187 11.58 8.86 8.85
N VAL A 188 12.29 9.50 9.80
CA VAL A 188 12.40 10.96 9.84
C VAL A 188 12.96 11.50 8.53
N LYS A 189 14.04 10.89 8.02
CA LYS A 189 14.62 11.27 6.73
C LYS A 189 13.61 11.11 5.57
N LYS A 190 12.87 10.00 5.53
CA LYS A 190 11.83 9.76 4.52
C LYS A 190 10.76 10.85 4.53
N VAL A 191 10.32 11.28 5.71
CA VAL A 191 9.34 12.38 5.85
C VAL A 191 9.94 13.73 5.42
N GLU A 192 11.18 14.03 5.80
CA GLU A 192 11.86 15.27 5.37
C GLU A 192 12.07 15.30 3.84
N ASP A 193 12.39 14.16 3.24
CA ASP A 193 12.62 14.04 1.80
C ASP A 193 11.31 14.13 0.98
N GLU A 194 10.24 13.49 1.44
CA GLU A 194 8.97 13.35 0.70
C GLU A 194 7.97 14.47 1.02
N LEU A 195 7.79 14.79 2.31
CA LEU A 195 6.79 15.75 2.76
C LEU A 195 7.37 17.15 2.99
N ARG A 196 8.70 17.30 2.97
CA ARG A 196 9.40 18.57 3.28
C ARG A 196 9.05 19.13 4.65
N GLU A 197 8.66 18.25 5.59
CA GLU A 197 8.25 18.58 6.94
C GLU A 197 9.21 17.96 7.96
N ARG A 198 9.35 18.59 9.13
CA ARG A 198 10.08 18.00 10.26
C ARG A 198 9.10 17.28 11.18
N VAL A 199 9.36 15.99 11.41
CA VAL A 199 8.57 15.18 12.35
C VAL A 199 9.04 15.47 13.77
N SER A 200 8.10 15.74 14.68
CA SER A 200 8.40 15.85 16.10
C SER A 200 8.73 14.49 16.71
N GLU A 201 9.53 14.43 17.78
CA GLU A 201 9.85 13.16 18.43
C GLU A 201 8.57 12.45 18.93
N THR A 202 7.60 13.21 19.42
CA THR A 202 6.30 12.70 19.89
C THR A 202 5.50 12.07 18.76
N ASP A 203 5.36 12.76 17.62
CA ASP A 203 4.62 12.22 16.46
C ASP A 203 5.33 10.96 15.91
N CYS A 204 6.67 10.96 15.89
CA CYS A 204 7.47 9.81 15.47
C CYS A 204 7.24 8.60 16.37
N ARG A 205 7.30 8.79 17.69
CA ARG A 205 7.05 7.74 18.68
C ARG A 205 5.64 7.17 18.55
N GLN A 206 4.64 8.04 18.44
CA GLN A 206 3.24 7.65 18.27
C GLN A 206 3.06 6.76 17.03
N ILE A 207 3.59 7.17 15.87
CA ILE A 207 3.47 6.38 14.63
C ILE A 207 4.13 5.00 14.77
N PHE A 208 5.29 4.90 15.42
CA PHE A 208 5.92 3.60 15.64
C PHE A 208 5.15 2.72 16.63
N GLU A 209 4.56 3.29 17.68
CA GLU A 209 3.71 2.54 18.63
C GLU A 209 2.41 2.04 17.98
N GLU A 210 1.84 2.82 17.06
CA GLU A 210 0.62 2.47 16.32
C GLU A 210 0.88 1.31 15.34
N TYR A 211 1.93 1.38 14.51
CA TYR A 211 2.11 0.45 13.37
C TYR A 211 3.16 -0.62 13.57
N CYS A 212 4.08 -0.44 14.52
CA CYS A 212 5.30 -1.23 14.56
C CYS A 212 5.51 -1.96 15.89
N VAL A 213 6.41 -2.93 15.83
CA VAL A 213 6.99 -3.65 16.96
C VAL A 213 8.50 -3.43 16.92
N TYR A 214 9.09 -3.13 18.07
CA TYR A 214 10.54 -2.99 18.19
C TYR A 214 11.18 -4.32 18.60
N LYS A 215 12.06 -4.86 17.76
CA LYS A 215 12.79 -6.11 18.03
C LYS A 215 14.24 -6.02 17.53
N SER A 216 15.18 -6.41 18.39
CA SER A 216 16.62 -6.48 18.04
C SER A 216 17.21 -5.19 17.41
N GLY A 217 16.78 -4.01 17.86
CA GLY A 217 17.30 -2.74 17.35
C GLY A 217 16.62 -2.18 16.09
N PHE A 218 15.49 -2.77 15.67
CA PHE A 218 14.75 -2.38 14.48
C PHE A 218 13.24 -2.36 14.75
N TYR A 219 12.53 -1.54 13.97
CA TYR A 219 11.07 -1.54 13.90
C TYR A 219 10.61 -2.43 12.74
N TYR A 220 9.63 -3.28 13.00
CA TYR A 220 8.92 -4.12 12.05
C TYR A 220 7.44 -3.78 12.08
N LEU A 221 6.72 -3.91 10.97
CA LEU A 221 5.27 -3.75 10.99
C LEU A 221 4.62 -4.82 11.89
N LYS A 222 3.60 -4.43 12.65
CA LYS A 222 2.73 -5.38 13.38
C LYS A 222 2.18 -6.42 12.39
N GLY A 223 2.09 -7.67 12.85
CA GLY A 223 1.69 -8.82 12.03
C GLY A 223 2.81 -9.42 11.16
N THR A 224 3.99 -8.79 11.05
CA THR A 224 5.08 -9.33 10.21
C THR A 224 6.12 -10.16 10.96
N ILE A 225 6.12 -10.11 12.28
CA ILE A 225 7.00 -10.90 13.15
C ILE A 225 6.18 -11.48 14.30
N ALA A 226 6.57 -12.67 14.76
CA ALA A 226 6.03 -13.20 16.00
C ALA A 226 6.50 -12.33 17.17
N LEU A 227 5.54 -11.92 18.01
CA LEU A 227 5.82 -11.33 19.31
C LEU A 227 6.33 -12.44 20.22
N ASP A 228 7.47 -12.20 20.88
CA ASP A 228 7.92 -13.10 21.93
C ASP A 228 6.99 -12.82 23.13
N THR A 229 5.92 -13.61 23.26
CA THR A 229 5.07 -13.66 24.47
C THR A 229 5.82 -14.21 25.67
#